data_AF-A0A1V3NDT2-F1
#
_entry.id   AF-A0A1V3NDT2-F1
#
_cell.length_a   1.000
_cell.length_b   1.000
_cell.length_c   1.000
_cell.angle_alpha   90.00
_cell.angle_beta   90.00
_cell.angle_gamma   90.00
#
_symmetry.space_group_name_H-M   'P 1'
#
loop_
_entity.id
_entity.type
_entity.pdbx_description
1 polymer ?
#
loop_
_entity_poly.entity_id
_entity_poly.type
_entity_poly.pdbx_seq_one_letter_code
_entity_poly.pdbx_strand_id
1 'polypeptide(L)'
;MSRAADHNSKTLSRAVHQSLEDYFARLDGHEPDGLFRMVMEEVERPLLECVLRHCEGNQSRAAQYLGLNRGTLRKKLKQHGLS
;
A
#
# COMPACT_ATOMS: atom_id res chain seq x y z
N MET A 1 -19.74 7.09 -27.10
CA MET A 1 -19.91 7.04 -25.64
C MET A 1 -19.07 5.91 -25.01
N SER A 2 -17.74 6.04 -25.00
CA SER A 2 -16.85 5.00 -24.43
C SER A 2 -15.66 5.66 -23.73
N ARG A 3 -15.83 6.00 -22.45
CA ARG A 3 -14.74 6.56 -21.63
C ARG A 3 -14.81 6.18 -20.15
N ALA A 4 -15.93 5.60 -19.71
CA ALA A 4 -16.14 5.15 -18.31
C ALA A 4 -15.56 3.75 -18.03
N ALA A 5 -15.53 2.84 -19.02
CA ALA A 5 -15.00 1.49 -18.84
C ALA A 5 -13.46 1.45 -18.65
N ASP A 6 -12.75 2.49 -19.12
CA ASP A 6 -11.29 2.52 -19.14
C ASP A 6 -10.68 2.92 -17.79
N HIS A 7 -11.41 3.67 -16.96
CA HIS A 7 -10.96 4.10 -15.62
C HIS A 7 -11.05 2.97 -14.58
N ASN A 8 -11.99 2.04 -14.73
CA ASN A 8 -12.17 0.94 -13.77
C ASN A 8 -11.09 -0.15 -13.92
N SER A 9 -10.42 -0.20 -15.08
CA SER A 9 -9.38 -1.20 -15.37
C SER A 9 -8.06 -0.93 -14.62
N LYS A 10 -7.85 0.27 -14.07
CA LYS A 10 -6.58 0.73 -13.49
C LYS A 10 -6.68 1.16 -12.01
N THR A 11 -7.71 0.75 -11.29
CA THR A 11 -7.84 1.09 -9.86
C THR A 11 -6.92 0.23 -9.01
N LEU A 12 -6.39 0.80 -7.92
CA LEU A 12 -5.62 0.04 -6.92
C LEU A 12 -6.45 -1.10 -6.34
N SER A 13 -7.74 -0.86 -6.11
CA SER A 13 -8.67 -1.88 -5.59
C SER A 13 -8.74 -3.10 -6.52
N ARG A 14 -8.85 -2.91 -7.83
CA ARG A 14 -8.84 -4.02 -8.80
C ARG A 14 -7.50 -4.76 -8.83
N ALA A 15 -6.39 -4.04 -8.77
CA ALA A 15 -5.06 -4.65 -8.73
C ALA A 15 -4.85 -5.52 -7.49
N VAL A 16 -5.30 -5.04 -6.31
CA VAL A 16 -5.28 -5.81 -5.07
C VAL A 16 -6.17 -7.05 -5.17
N HIS A 17 -7.38 -6.92 -5.72
CA HIS A 17 -8.29 -8.07 -5.92
C HIS A 17 -7.65 -9.16 -6.78
N GLN A 18 -7.11 -8.79 -7.94
CA GLN A 18 -6.45 -9.76 -8.83
C GLN A 18 -5.26 -10.43 -8.16
N SER A 19 -4.44 -9.66 -7.42
CA SER A 19 -3.27 -10.20 -6.71
C SER A 19 -3.67 -11.21 -5.63
N LEU A 20 -4.79 -10.99 -4.95
CA LEU A 20 -5.33 -11.90 -3.95
C LEU A 20 -5.94 -13.16 -4.57
N GLU A 21 -6.68 -13.04 -5.67
CA GLU A 21 -7.20 -14.22 -6.41
C GLU A 21 -6.04 -15.10 -6.90
N ASP A 22 -5.00 -14.49 -7.46
CA ASP A 22 -3.80 -15.21 -7.91
C ASP A 22 -3.07 -15.88 -6.74
N TYR A 23 -3.02 -15.23 -5.57
CA TYR A 23 -2.45 -15.80 -4.35
C TYR A 23 -3.26 -17.01 -3.86
N PHE A 24 -4.59 -16.90 -3.77
CA PHE A 24 -5.47 -17.99 -3.35
C PHE A 24 -5.44 -19.18 -4.32
N ALA A 25 -5.33 -18.93 -5.63
CA ALA A 25 -5.19 -19.99 -6.62
C ALA A 25 -3.88 -20.79 -6.46
N ARG A 26 -2.85 -20.22 -5.82
CA ARG A 26 -1.53 -20.83 -5.59
C ARG A 26 -1.36 -21.44 -4.20
N LEU A 27 -2.36 -21.30 -3.33
CA LEU A 27 -2.27 -21.86 -1.98
C LEU A 27 -2.31 -23.39 -1.98
N ASP A 28 -2.73 -24.04 -3.07
CA ASP A 28 -2.74 -25.50 -3.23
C ASP A 28 -3.38 -26.25 -2.03
N GLY A 29 -4.39 -25.65 -1.41
CA GLY A 29 -5.10 -26.21 -0.25
C GLY A 29 -4.50 -25.88 1.11
N HIS A 30 -3.42 -25.09 1.18
CA HIS A 30 -2.89 -24.56 2.43
C HIS A 30 -3.70 -23.37 2.94
N GLU A 31 -3.81 -23.22 4.26
CA GLU A 31 -4.42 -22.04 4.88
C GLU A 31 -3.38 -20.92 5.03
N PRO A 32 -3.67 -19.68 4.60
CA PRO A 32 -2.76 -18.57 4.79
C PRO A 32 -2.76 -18.08 6.24
N ASP A 33 -1.56 -17.84 6.79
CA ASP A 33 -1.37 -17.17 8.08
C ASP A 33 -0.91 -15.71 7.88
N GLY A 34 -1.44 -14.79 8.67
CA GLY A 34 -1.00 -13.39 8.64
C GLY A 34 -1.29 -12.59 7.37
N LEU A 35 -2.22 -13.04 6.51
CA LEU A 35 -2.54 -12.43 5.21
C LEU A 35 -2.76 -10.92 5.28
N PHE A 36 -3.54 -10.44 6.26
CA PHE A 36 -3.80 -9.01 6.45
C PHE A 36 -2.50 -8.23 6.63
N ARG A 37 -1.59 -8.72 7.48
CA ARG A 37 -0.31 -8.08 7.74
C ARG A 37 0.56 -8.05 6.48
N MET A 38 0.67 -9.18 5.78
CA MET A 38 1.44 -9.29 4.54
C MET A 38 0.95 -8.27 3.50
N VAL A 39 -0.36 -8.18 3.27
CA VAL A 39 -0.93 -7.23 2.30
C VAL A 39 -0.70 -5.79 2.73
N MET A 40 -0.91 -5.49 4.02
CA MET A 40 -0.70 -4.12 4.52
C MET A 40 0.77 -3.70 4.44
N GLU A 41 1.72 -4.61 4.65
CA GLU A 41 3.15 -4.31 4.51
C GLU A 41 3.51 -3.97 3.04
N GLU A 42 2.98 -4.74 2.08
CA GLU A 42 3.17 -4.52 0.64
C GLU A 42 2.53 -3.21 0.13
N VAL A 43 1.44 -2.77 0.76
CA VAL A 43 0.76 -1.52 0.37
C VAL A 43 1.36 -0.30 1.08
N GLU A 44 1.67 -0.41 2.38
CA GLU A 44 2.14 0.72 3.16
C GLU A 44 3.52 1.21 2.73
N ARG A 45 4.46 0.30 2.45
CA ARG A 45 5.81 0.69 2.04
C ARG A 45 5.83 1.58 0.79
N PRO A 46 5.25 1.20 -0.37
CA PRO A 46 5.26 2.06 -1.56
C PRO A 46 4.48 3.35 -1.36
N LEU A 47 3.42 3.35 -0.53
CA LEU A 47 2.70 4.58 -0.16
C LEU A 47 3.64 5.55 0.57
N LEU A 48 4.36 5.07 1.58
CA LEU A 48 5.31 5.88 2.37
C LEU A 48 6.46 6.40 1.50
N GLU A 49 7.06 5.55 0.66
CA GLU A 49 8.13 5.94 -0.27
C GLU A 49 7.67 7.02 -1.25
N CYS A 50 6.51 6.83 -1.88
CA CYS A 50 5.97 7.79 -2.84
C CYS A 50 5.68 9.14 -2.19
N VAL A 51 5.06 9.15 -1.00
CA VAL A 51 4.74 10.40 -0.30
C VAL A 51 5.99 11.08 0.23
N LEU A 52 6.95 10.34 0.78
CA LEU A 52 8.23 10.91 1.22
C LEU A 52 8.97 11.56 0.06
N ARG A 53 9.09 10.86 -1.08
CA ARG A 53 9.71 11.41 -2.29
C ARG A 53 8.98 12.66 -2.78
N HIS A 54 7.66 12.63 -2.81
CA HIS A 54 6.85 13.80 -3.20
C HIS A 54 7.00 14.98 -2.21
N CYS A 55 7.26 14.70 -0.93
CA CYS A 55 7.55 15.71 0.08
C CYS A 55 9.05 16.06 0.18
N GLU A 56 9.90 15.57 -0.73
CA GLU A 56 11.36 15.78 -0.71
C GLU A 56 12.00 15.38 0.63
N GLY A 57 11.51 14.30 1.24
CA GLY A 57 11.97 13.81 2.54
C GLY A 57 11.40 14.56 3.76
N ASN A 58 10.58 15.60 3.57
CA ASN A 58 9.97 16.34 4.68
C ASN A 58 8.88 15.49 5.38
N GLN A 59 9.27 14.85 6.49
CA GLN A 59 8.37 13.98 7.26
C GLN A 59 7.16 14.73 7.86
N SER A 60 7.27 16.03 8.18
CA SER A 60 6.14 16.78 8.73
C SER A 60 5.06 17.01 7.66
N ARG A 61 5.47 17.32 6.44
CA ARG A 61 4.57 17.45 5.28
C ARG A 61 4.00 16.09 4.86
N ALA A 62 4.83 15.05 4.84
CA ALA A 62 4.38 13.69 4.55
C ALA A 62 3.33 13.19 5.55
N ALA A 63 3.51 13.48 6.84
CA ALA A 63 2.55 13.13 7.89
C ALA A 63 1.21 13.85 7.67
N GLN A 64 1.22 15.12 7.27
CA GLN A 64 0.01 15.85 6.91
C GLN A 64 -0.71 15.23 5.70
N TYR A 65 0.05 14.84 4.66
CA TYR A 65 -0.53 14.26 3.43
C TYR A 65 -1.16 12.88 3.70
N LEU A 66 -0.54 12.10 4.58
CA LEU A 66 -1.03 10.78 4.99
C LEU A 66 -2.12 10.86 6.06
N GLY A 67 -2.41 12.04 6.63
CA GLY A 67 -3.34 12.18 7.75
C GLY A 67 -2.86 11.50 9.03
N LEU A 68 -1.54 11.36 9.21
CA LEU A 68 -0.92 10.69 10.35
C LEU A 68 -0.32 11.69 11.33
N ASN A 69 -0.30 11.34 12.61
CA ASN A 69 0.61 11.98 13.56
C ASN A 69 2.07 11.68 13.15
N ARG A 70 2.97 12.67 13.26
CA ARG A 70 4.41 12.52 13.01
C ARG A 70 5.02 11.33 13.76
N GLY A 71 4.62 11.08 15.01
CA GLY A 71 5.10 9.94 15.79
C GLY A 71 4.73 8.60 15.17
N THR A 72 3.52 8.49 14.62
CA THR A 72 3.04 7.30 13.90
C THR A 72 3.80 7.12 12.58
N LEU A 73 3.96 8.20 11.80
CA LEU A 73 4.75 8.15 10.57
C LEU A 73 6.17 7.65 10.85
N ARG A 74 6.86 8.21 11.85
CA ARG A 74 8.23 7.82 12.17
C ARG A 74 8.36 6.35 12.58
N LYS A 75 7.38 5.81 13.33
CA LYS A 75 7.32 4.38 13.65
C LYS A 75 7.17 3.53 12.38
N LYS A 76 6.26 3.92 11.48
CA LYS A 76 6.05 3.23 10.20
C LYS A 76 7.28 3.28 9.29
N LEU A 77 7.95 4.43 9.18
CA LEU A 77 9.19 4.53 8.39
C LEU A 77 10.28 3.59 8.92
N LYS A 78 10.45 3.49 10.24
CA LYS A 78 11.39 2.55 10.85
C LYS A 78 11.00 1.09 10.59
N GLN A 79 9.70 0.76 10.71
CA GLN A 79 9.20 -0.59 10.43
C GLN A 79 9.49 -1.03 8.98
N HIS A 80 9.44 -0.09 8.04
CA HIS A 80 9.65 -0.34 6.61
C HIS A 80 11.08 -0.07 6.12
N GLY A 81 12.02 0.26 7.02
CA GLY A 81 13.43 0.49 6.66
C GLY A 81 13.69 1.78 5.87
N LEU A 82 12.84 2.80 6.03
CA LEU A 82 12.89 4.07 5.30
C LEU A 82 13.47 5.25 6.10
N SER A 83 13.90 5.02 7.35
CA SER A 83 14.45 6.03 8.25
C SER A 83 15.51 5.47 9.19
#